data_AF-A0AA96JQ76-F1
#
_entry.id   AF-A0AA96JQ76-F1
#
_cell.length_a   1.000
_cell.length_b   1.000
_cell.length_c   1.000
_cell.angle_alpha   90.00
_cell.angle_beta   90.00
_cell.angle_gamma   90.00
#
_symmetry.space_group_name_H-M   'P 1'
#
loop_
_entity.id
_entity.type
_entity.pdbx_description
1 polymer ?
#
loop_
_entity_poly.entity_id
_entity_poly.type
_entity_poly.pdbx_seq_one_letter_code
_entity_poly.pdbx_strand_id
1 'polypeptide(L)'
;MTDSDAHDDGVILDDLLREAAADAAGALWRLTGDDRQLDANVVRLRPDATVAEHVEPDLDVLVVGLSGEGALRCAGTLHDLRPGVLRLLPRGAARGVSAGPDGVVYLTVHRRRPGLAIRPRP
;
A
#
# COMPACT_ATOMS: atom_id res chain seq x y z
N MET A 1 7.94 34.48 -5.72
CA MET A 1 8.69 33.21 -5.79
C MET A 1 7.93 32.25 -4.90
N THR A 2 6.90 31.63 -5.45
CA THR A 2 5.97 30.73 -4.73
C THR A 2 6.44 29.31 -4.97
N ASP A 3 7.28 28.80 -4.07
CA ASP A 3 7.40 27.35 -3.88
C ASP A 3 6.55 27.04 -2.64
N SER A 4 5.27 26.78 -2.89
CA SER A 4 4.48 26.02 -1.95
C SER A 4 4.95 24.59 -2.14
N ASP A 5 5.89 24.14 -1.30
CA ASP A 5 6.11 22.72 -1.03
C ASP A 5 4.77 22.14 -0.58
N ALA A 6 3.94 21.76 -1.55
CA ALA A 6 2.67 21.12 -1.32
C ALA A 6 2.97 19.80 -0.63
N HIS A 7 2.88 19.83 0.70
CA HIS A 7 2.69 18.64 1.49
C HIS A 7 1.38 18.03 1.00
N ASP A 8 1.47 17.05 0.11
CA ASP A 8 0.30 16.30 -0.33
C ASP A 8 -0.06 15.33 0.82
N ASP A 9 -0.67 15.90 1.85
CA ASP A 9 -1.10 15.24 3.09
C ASP A 9 -2.40 14.44 2.89
N GLY A 10 -3.00 14.53 1.71
CA GLY A 10 -4.16 13.75 1.32
C GLY A 10 -4.36 13.71 -0.19
N VAL A 11 -5.27 12.85 -0.63
CA VAL A 11 -5.66 12.72 -2.04
C VAL A 11 -7.14 12.36 -2.12
N ILE A 12 -7.85 12.88 -3.12
CA ILE A 12 -9.20 12.44 -3.44
C ILE A 12 -9.08 11.12 -4.22
N LEU A 13 -9.49 10.02 -3.59
CA LEU A 13 -9.32 8.68 -4.17
C LEU A 13 -10.01 8.52 -5.53
N ASP A 14 -11.21 9.07 -5.70
CA ASP A 14 -11.94 8.98 -6.96
C ASP A 14 -11.23 9.70 -8.10
N ASP A 15 -10.58 10.83 -7.81
CA ASP A 15 -9.84 11.61 -8.81
C ASP A 15 -8.54 10.89 -9.16
N LEU A 16 -7.80 10.42 -8.16
CA LEU A 16 -6.59 9.62 -8.35
C LEU A 16 -6.84 8.38 -9.21
N LEU A 17 -7.93 7.66 -8.97
CA LEU A 17 -8.27 6.45 -9.71
C LEU A 17 -8.69 6.75 -11.16
N ARG A 18 -9.37 7.88 -11.37
CA ARG A 18 -9.83 8.32 -12.70
C ARG A 18 -8.70 8.84 -13.57
N GLU A 19 -7.72 9.51 -12.97
CA GLU A 19 -6.61 10.16 -13.68
C GLU A 19 -5.41 9.22 -13.88
N ALA A 20 -5.29 8.16 -13.08
CA ALA A 20 -4.23 7.17 -13.24
C ALA A 20 -4.29 6.52 -14.62
N ALA A 21 -3.18 6.61 -15.36
CA ALA A 21 -3.02 5.96 -16.66
C ALA A 21 -3.36 4.46 -16.59
N ALA A 22 -3.96 3.92 -17.65
CA ALA A 22 -4.43 2.54 -17.68
C ALA A 22 -3.31 1.51 -17.42
N ASP A 23 -2.08 1.84 -17.83
CA ASP A 23 -0.87 1.02 -17.66
C ASP A 23 -0.08 1.32 -16.38
N ALA A 24 -0.52 2.28 -15.57
CA ALA A 24 0.13 2.63 -14.30
C ALA A 24 0.24 1.42 -13.37
N ALA A 25 1.35 1.32 -12.65
CA ALA A 25 1.63 0.24 -11.71
C ALA A 25 2.48 0.75 -10.54
N GLY A 26 2.43 0.04 -9.41
CA GLY A 26 3.11 0.45 -8.20
C GLY A 26 2.31 1.51 -7.43
N ALA A 27 3.00 2.37 -6.67
CA ALA A 27 2.28 3.38 -5.89
C ALA A 27 1.83 4.54 -6.78
N LEU A 28 0.52 4.73 -6.86
CA LEU A 28 -0.14 5.86 -7.51
C LEU A 28 -0.03 7.12 -6.64
N TRP A 29 0.00 6.94 -5.31
CA TRP A 29 0.16 8.01 -4.34
C TRP A 29 0.91 7.51 -3.10
N ARG A 30 1.62 8.42 -2.42
CA ARG A 30 2.33 8.15 -1.17
C ARG A 30 2.13 9.32 -0.21
N LEU A 31 1.87 9.02 1.06
CA LEU A 31 1.87 10.04 2.11
C LEU A 31 3.29 10.58 2.29
N THR A 32 3.44 11.90 2.17
CA THR A 32 4.71 12.63 2.33
C THR A 32 4.66 13.56 3.55
N GLY A 33 5.72 14.34 3.79
CA GLY A 33 5.83 15.26 4.94
C GLY A 33 6.76 14.74 6.04
N ASP A 34 7.55 15.65 6.61
CA ASP A 34 8.71 15.29 7.44
C ASP A 34 8.37 14.89 8.88
N ASP A 35 7.26 15.37 9.46
CA ASP A 35 6.84 15.09 10.84
C ASP A 35 5.68 14.06 10.94
N ARG A 36 5.48 13.26 9.88
CA ARG A 36 4.41 12.25 9.85
C ARG A 36 4.74 11.04 10.73
N GLN A 37 3.72 10.52 11.42
CA GLN A 37 3.81 9.28 12.21
C GLN A 37 3.39 8.03 11.45
N LEU A 38 2.79 8.20 10.27
CA LEU A 38 2.30 7.12 9.41
C LEU A 38 3.00 7.17 8.05
N ASP A 39 3.13 6.00 7.43
CA ASP A 39 3.31 5.89 5.99
C ASP A 39 2.05 5.29 5.40
N ALA A 40 1.64 5.82 4.24
CA ALA A 40 0.51 5.29 3.50
C ALA A 40 0.80 5.32 2.00
N ASN A 41 0.28 4.33 1.27
CA ASN A 41 0.44 4.22 -0.18
C ASN A 41 -0.86 3.73 -0.81
N VAL A 42 -1.30 4.39 -1.88
CA VAL A 42 -2.28 3.82 -2.80
C VAL A 42 -1.50 3.08 -3.88
N VAL A 43 -1.66 1.76 -3.95
CA VAL A 43 -0.89 0.87 -4.81
C VAL A 43 -1.79 0.22 -5.83
N ARG A 44 -1.38 0.23 -7.11
CA ARG A 44 -1.98 -0.54 -8.20
C ARG A 44 -1.08 -1.73 -8.54
N LEU A 45 -1.67 -2.92 -8.54
CA LEU A 45 -1.13 -4.09 -9.21
C LEU A 45 -1.85 -4.28 -10.55
N ARG A 46 -1.05 -4.50 -11.60
CA ARG A 46 -1.54 -4.84 -12.93
C ARG A 46 -2.27 -6.18 -12.91
N PRO A 47 -3.09 -6.47 -13.95
CA PRO A 47 -3.63 -7.81 -14.19
C PRO A 47 -2.62 -8.92 -13.91
N ASP A 48 -3.06 -9.91 -13.13
CA ASP A 48 -2.32 -11.12 -12.76
C ASP A 48 -0.97 -10.89 -12.03
N ALA A 49 -0.65 -9.64 -11.67
CA ALA A 49 0.56 -9.32 -10.95
C ALA A 49 0.47 -9.77 -9.49
N THR A 50 1.61 -10.12 -8.92
CA THR A 50 1.70 -10.58 -7.54
C THR A 50 2.75 -9.81 -6.76
N VAL A 51 2.44 -9.56 -5.49
CA VAL A 51 3.43 -9.27 -4.46
C VAL A 51 3.70 -10.59 -3.74
N ALA A 52 4.90 -11.11 -3.94
CA ALA A 52 5.32 -12.37 -3.33
C ALA A 52 5.16 -12.34 -1.81
N GLU A 53 4.93 -13.52 -1.24
CA GLU A 53 4.83 -13.67 0.20
C GLU A 53 6.11 -13.22 0.90
N HIS A 54 5.93 -12.37 1.90
CA HIS A 54 7.01 -11.87 2.75
C HIS A 54 6.50 -11.66 4.16
N VAL A 55 7.42 -11.52 5.11
CA VAL A 55 7.12 -11.23 6.51
C VAL A 55 7.59 -9.81 6.82
N GLU A 56 6.70 -9.02 7.41
CA GLU A 56 7.02 -7.71 8.00
C GLU A 56 7.13 -7.91 9.52
N PRO A 57 8.33 -7.93 10.12
CA PRO A 57 8.50 -8.27 11.53
C PRO A 57 8.05 -7.17 12.49
N ASP A 58 8.08 -5.92 12.05
CA ASP A 58 8.00 -4.77 12.96
C ASP A 58 6.63 -4.08 12.93
N LEU A 59 5.95 -4.10 11.78
CA LEU A 59 4.80 -3.25 11.52
C LEU A 59 3.54 -4.03 11.22
N ASP A 60 2.48 -3.73 11.97
CA ASP A 60 1.13 -4.02 11.50
C ASP A 60 0.81 -3.12 10.31
N VAL A 61 0.03 -3.62 9.37
CA VAL A 61 -0.38 -2.87 8.18
C VAL A 61 -1.87 -2.98 7.97
N LEU A 62 -2.54 -1.84 7.90
CA LEU A 62 -3.94 -1.77 7.48
C LEU A 62 -4.00 -1.75 5.95
N VAL A 63 -4.85 -2.59 5.38
CA VAL A 63 -5.11 -2.66 3.93
C VAL A 63 -6.56 -2.34 3.66
N VAL A 64 -6.83 -1.50 2.65
CA VAL A 64 -8.18 -1.20 2.17
C VAL A 64 -8.24 -1.40 0.66
N GLY A 65 -9.15 -2.25 0.17
CA GLY A 65 -9.39 -2.42 -1.26
C GLY A 65 -10.18 -1.23 -1.82
N LEU A 66 -9.73 -0.70 -2.96
CA LEU A 66 -10.28 0.53 -3.56
C LEU A 66 -10.88 0.31 -4.95
N SER A 67 -10.26 -0.52 -5.79
CA SER A 67 -10.74 -0.82 -7.15
C SER A 67 -10.24 -2.19 -7.61
N GLY A 68 -10.96 -2.82 -8.53
CA GLY A 68 -10.60 -4.13 -9.07
C GLY A 68 -10.73 -5.25 -8.03
N GLU A 69 -10.27 -6.44 -8.40
CA GLU A 69 -10.41 -7.64 -7.57
C GLU A 69 -9.08 -8.38 -7.49
N GLY A 70 -8.84 -8.98 -6.33
CA GLY A 70 -7.67 -9.78 -6.07
C GLY A 70 -7.81 -10.53 -4.76
N ALA A 71 -6.71 -11.08 -4.28
CA ALA A 71 -6.66 -11.80 -3.03
C ALA A 71 -5.49 -11.34 -2.17
N LEU A 72 -5.75 -11.24 -0.88
CA LEU A 72 -4.78 -10.97 0.16
C LEU A 72 -4.53 -12.26 0.93
N ARG A 73 -3.31 -12.76 0.87
CA ARG A 73 -2.87 -13.88 1.71
C ARG A 73 -2.32 -13.34 3.02
N CYS A 74 -2.71 -13.95 4.13
CA CYS A 74 -2.23 -13.61 5.46
C CYS A 74 -2.25 -14.84 6.36
N ALA A 75 -1.12 -15.18 6.98
CA ALA A 75 -0.99 -16.31 7.92
C ALA A 75 -1.59 -17.61 7.36
N GLY A 76 -1.30 -17.91 6.08
CA GLY A 76 -1.81 -19.11 5.39
C GLY A 76 -3.27 -19.03 4.92
N THR A 77 -4.02 -17.99 5.31
CA THR A 77 -5.42 -17.79 4.88
C THR A 77 -5.49 -16.86 3.69
N LEU A 78 -6.40 -17.14 2.76
CA LEU A 78 -6.71 -16.27 1.62
C LEU A 78 -7.97 -15.43 1.94
N HIS A 79 -7.91 -14.14 1.65
CA HIS A 79 -9.00 -13.20 1.82
C HIS A 79 -9.23 -12.42 0.53
N ASP A 80 -10.47 -12.03 0.27
CA ASP A 80 -10.78 -11.15 -0.85
C ASP A 80 -10.11 -9.78 -0.66
N LEU A 81 -9.61 -9.21 -1.76
CA LEU A 81 -9.19 -7.82 -1.84
C LEU A 81 -9.97 -7.15 -2.98
N ARG A 82 -11.04 -6.45 -2.61
CA ARG A 82 -11.96 -5.76 -3.51
C ARG A 82 -12.47 -4.47 -2.85
N PRO A 83 -13.17 -3.56 -3.57
CA PRO A 83 -13.61 -2.29 -3.02
C PRO A 83 -14.40 -2.46 -1.72
N GLY A 84 -14.04 -1.66 -0.71
CA GLY A 84 -14.70 -1.64 0.60
C GLY A 84 -14.22 -2.71 1.60
N VAL A 85 -13.34 -3.62 1.20
CA VAL A 85 -12.68 -4.53 2.15
C VAL A 85 -11.62 -3.76 2.95
N LEU A 86 -11.67 -3.87 4.28
CA LEU A 86 -10.65 -3.36 5.20
C LEU A 86 -10.11 -4.52 6.05
N ARG A 87 -8.78 -4.64 6.14
CA ARG A 87 -8.14 -5.73 6.89
C ARG A 87 -6.84 -5.29 7.54
N LEU A 88 -6.64 -5.71 8.79
CA LEU A 88 -5.35 -5.61 9.46
C LEU A 88 -4.50 -6.83 9.13
N LEU A 89 -3.25 -6.59 8.72
CA LEU A 89 -2.21 -7.58 8.56
C LEU A 89 -1.27 -7.47 9.76
N PRO A 90 -1.29 -8.46 10.68
CA PRO A 90 -0.43 -8.42 11.85
C PRO A 90 1.05 -8.52 11.47
N ARG A 91 1.91 -7.80 12.19
CA ARG A 91 3.36 -7.99 12.12
C ARG A 91 3.75 -9.43 12.41
N GLY A 92 4.80 -9.91 11.77
CA GLY A 92 5.28 -11.29 11.86
C GLY A 92 4.47 -12.30 11.05
N ALA A 93 3.31 -11.94 10.50
CA ALA A 93 2.55 -12.82 9.63
C ALA A 93 3.13 -12.81 8.20
N ALA A 94 3.27 -13.99 7.60
CA ALA A 94 3.52 -14.11 6.17
C ALA A 94 2.30 -13.58 5.39
N ARG A 95 2.56 -12.73 4.39
CA ARG A 95 1.53 -12.03 3.64
C ARG A 95 1.94 -11.79 2.19
N GLY A 96 0.97 -11.77 1.30
CA GLY A 96 1.17 -11.49 -0.12
C GLY A 96 -0.12 -11.01 -0.77
N VAL A 97 -0.02 -10.43 -1.96
CA VAL A 97 -1.17 -9.94 -2.73
C VAL A 97 -1.11 -10.52 -4.12
N SER A 98 -2.24 -10.99 -4.64
CA SER A 98 -2.39 -11.36 -6.05
C SER A 98 -3.53 -10.57 -6.66
N ALA A 99 -3.28 -9.90 -7.78
CA ALA A 99 -4.31 -9.25 -8.55
C ALA A 99 -5.09 -10.27 -9.40
N GLY A 100 -6.37 -10.02 -9.61
CA GLY A 100 -7.18 -10.69 -10.61
C GLY A 100 -6.93 -10.15 -12.02
N PRO A 101 -7.78 -10.55 -13.00
CA PRO A 101 -7.56 -10.24 -14.42
C PRO A 101 -7.72 -8.76 -14.77
N ASP A 102 -8.41 -7.97 -13.95
CA ASP A 102 -8.58 -6.53 -14.14
C ASP A 102 -7.58 -5.70 -13.31
N GLY A 103 -6.66 -6.37 -12.59
CA GLY A 103 -5.80 -5.70 -11.62
C GLY A 103 -6.52 -5.39 -10.30
N VAL A 104 -5.79 -4.79 -9.36
CA VAL A 104 -6.35 -4.33 -8.08
C VAL A 104 -5.65 -3.05 -7.63
N VAL A 105 -6.41 -2.13 -7.04
CA VAL A 105 -5.90 -0.94 -6.35
C VAL A 105 -6.28 -1.00 -4.88
N TYR A 106 -5.31 -0.79 -4.00
CA TYR A 106 -5.53 -0.83 -2.56
C TYR A 106 -4.66 0.19 -1.83
N LEU A 107 -5.17 0.68 -0.71
CA LEU A 107 -4.43 1.50 0.25
C LEU A 107 -3.70 0.56 1.23
N THR A 108 -2.46 0.91 1.56
CA THR A 108 -1.76 0.39 2.73
C THR A 108 -1.45 1.53 3.69
N VAL A 109 -1.59 1.31 5.00
CA VAL A 109 -1.23 2.25 6.05
C VAL A 109 -0.49 1.52 7.16
N HIS A 110 0.60 2.08 7.64
CA HIS A 110 1.33 1.57 8.80
C HIS A 110 2.03 2.69 9.54
N ARG A 111 2.54 2.40 10.76
CA ARG A 111 3.44 3.34 11.44
C ARG A 111 4.63 3.63 10.55
N ARG A 112 5.07 4.89 10.54
CA ARG A 112 6.25 5.29 9.79
C ARG A 112 7.44 4.45 10.25
N ARG A 113 8.13 3.86 9.28
CA ARG A 113 9.32 3.06 9.56
C ARG A 113 10.38 4.03 10.12
N PRO A 114 11.01 3.74 11.28
CA PRO A 114 12.20 4.50 11.66
C PRO A 114 13.18 4.38 10.50
N GLY A 115 13.74 5.50 10.04
CA GLY A 115 14.67 5.52 8.91
C GLY A 115 15.78 4.47 9.10
N LEU A 116 16.34 3.98 8.00
CA LEU A 116 17.32 2.89 8.03
C LEU A 116 18.48 3.24 8.98
N ALA A 117 18.48 2.66 10.18
CA ALA A 117 19.56 2.85 11.13
C ALA A 117 20.72 1.94 10.70
N ILE A 118 21.69 2.50 9.97
CA ILE A 118 22.95 1.81 9.70
C ILE A 118 23.68 1.71 11.04
N ARG A 119 23.62 0.53 11.67
CA ARG A 119 24.44 0.27 12.86
C ARG A 119 25.86 -0.09 12.42
N PRO A 120 26.91 0.52 13.00
CA PRO A 120 28.28 0.08 12.78
C PRO A 120 28.41 -1.41 13.13
N ARG A 121 29.17 -2.15 12.33
CA ARG A 121 29.55 -3.53 12.66
C ARG A 121 30.48 -3.48 13.89
N PRO A 122 30.30 -4.35 14.90
CA PRO A 122 31.19 -4.42 16.06
C PRO A 122 32.63 -4.76 15.66
#